data_AF-A0A8H4FKN3-F1
#
_entry.id   AF-A0A8H4FKN3-F1
#
_cell.length_a   1.000
_cell.length_b   1.000
_cell.length_c   1.000
_cell.angle_alpha   90.00
_cell.angle_beta   90.00
_cell.angle_gamma   90.00
#
_symmetry.space_group_name_H-M   'P 1'
#
loop_
_entity.id
_entity.type
_entity.pdbx_description
1 polymer ?
#
loop_
_entity_poly.entity_id
_entity_poly.type
_entity_poly.pdbx_seq_one_letter_code
_entity_poly.pdbx_strand_id
1 'polypeptide(L)'
;MFEHIKPGPPDPMFDLKRDSDNDQSPEKVDLGVGIYRNESGLYQELEVVKLIARSSKEGQKADEFGARPRKSLTDRIWDMMYVSCNILSDDHV
;
A
#
# COMPACT_ATOMS: atom_id res chain seq x y z
N MET A 1 -1.57 3.55 35.78
CA MET A 1 -2.67 3.22 34.83
C MET A 1 -2.26 2.21 33.75
N PHE A 2 -1.06 2.32 33.14
CA PHE A 2 -0.59 1.38 32.10
C PHE A 2 0.28 0.21 32.61
N GLU A 3 0.42 0.05 33.93
CA GLU A 3 1.29 -0.96 34.57
C GLU A 3 0.98 -2.42 34.19
N HIS A 4 -0.24 -2.71 33.71
CA HIS A 4 -0.70 -4.04 33.35
C HIS A 4 -0.74 -4.30 31.84
N ILE A 5 -0.47 -3.26 31.01
CA ILE A 5 -0.51 -3.41 29.56
C ILE A 5 0.83 -3.95 29.10
N LYS A 6 0.84 -5.23 28.74
CA LYS A 6 2.01 -5.89 28.17
C LYS A 6 2.15 -5.50 26.70
N PRO A 7 3.38 -5.22 26.20
CA PRO A 7 3.60 -5.01 24.79
C PRO A 7 3.23 -6.27 24.00
N GLY A 8 2.74 -6.07 22.78
CA GLY A 8 2.54 -7.17 21.83
C GLY A 8 3.88 -7.83 21.46
N PRO A 9 3.83 -9.07 20.95
CA PRO A 9 5.03 -9.70 20.41
C PRO A 9 5.62 -8.85 19.26
N PRO A 10 6.96 -8.83 19.10
CA PRO A 10 7.61 -8.12 18.00
C PRO A 10 7.23 -8.74 16.65
N ASP A 11 7.13 -7.91 15.61
CA ASP A 11 6.92 -8.34 14.22
C ASP A 11 8.28 -8.63 13.57
N PRO A 12 8.59 -9.88 13.20
CA PRO A 12 9.86 -10.23 12.56
C PRO A 12 10.10 -9.48 11.25
N MET A 13 9.05 -9.12 10.51
CA MET A 13 9.20 -8.35 9.26
C MET A 13 9.66 -6.92 9.53
N PHE A 14 9.21 -6.35 10.65
CA PHE A 14 9.65 -5.03 11.09
C PHE A 14 11.13 -5.05 11.48
N ASP A 15 11.57 -6.07 12.22
CA ASP A 15 12.98 -6.23 12.60
C ASP A 15 13.87 -6.39 11.37
N LEU A 16 13.49 -7.25 10.41
CA LEU A 16 14.23 -7.43 9.16
C LEU A 16 14.36 -6.12 8.36
N LYS A 17 13.26 -5.34 8.28
CA LYS A 17 13.27 -4.06 7.59
C LYS A 17 14.22 -3.07 8.25
N ARG A 18 14.16 -2.96 9.59
CA ARG A 18 15.03 -2.08 10.38
C ARG A 18 16.49 -2.43 10.16
N ASP A 19 16.83 -3.71 10.21
CA ASP A 19 18.22 -4.16 10.12
C ASP A 19 18.75 -3.96 8.69
N SER A 20 17.93 -4.24 7.66
CA SER A 20 18.23 -3.95 6.25
C SER A 20 18.41 -2.45 5.95
N ASP A 21 17.61 -1.60 6.56
CA ASP A 21 17.70 -0.14 6.40
C ASP A 21 18.99 0.42 7.03
N ASN A 22 19.43 -0.15 8.15
CA ASN A 22 20.64 0.26 8.84
C ASN A 22 21.93 -0.31 8.22
N ASP A 23 21.83 -1.36 7.40
CA ASP A 23 22.97 -1.90 6.67
C ASP A 23 23.41 -0.94 5.54
N GLN A 24 24.67 -0.52 5.56
CA GLN A 24 25.28 0.36 4.55
C GLN A 24 26.16 -0.41 3.55
N SER A 25 26.19 -1.74 3.63
CA SER A 25 26.98 -2.57 2.75
C SER A 25 26.54 -2.38 1.30
N PRO A 26 27.46 -2.15 0.35
CA PRO A 26 27.11 -1.94 -1.06
C PRO A 26 26.55 -3.20 -1.73
N GLU A 27 26.79 -4.38 -1.15
CA GLU A 27 26.33 -5.67 -1.65
C GLU A 27 25.03 -6.14 -0.97
N LYS A 28 24.36 -5.28 -0.19
CA LYS A 28 23.14 -5.65 0.53
C LYS A 28 21.99 -5.98 -0.44
N VAL A 29 21.24 -7.04 -0.12
CA VAL A 29 20.04 -7.44 -0.86
C VAL A 29 18.87 -7.59 0.12
N ASP A 30 17.87 -6.73 -0.01
CA ASP A 30 16.68 -6.75 0.86
C ASP A 30 15.57 -7.62 0.26
N LEU A 31 15.45 -8.84 0.77
CA LEU A 31 14.39 -9.80 0.45
C LEU A 31 13.37 -9.98 1.59
N GLY A 32 13.41 -9.11 2.60
CA GLY A 32 12.60 -9.28 3.81
C GLY A 32 11.14 -8.90 3.58
N VAL A 33 10.85 -7.60 3.51
CA VAL A 33 9.48 -7.12 3.33
C VAL A 33 9.07 -7.23 1.87
N GLY A 34 7.88 -7.81 1.63
CA GLY A 34 7.24 -7.97 0.32
C GLY A 34 6.77 -6.66 -0.31
N ILE A 35 7.68 -5.73 -0.53
CA ILE A 35 7.46 -4.44 -1.20
C ILE A 35 7.91 -4.59 -2.64
N TYR A 36 7.08 -4.14 -3.58
CA TYR A 36 7.47 -4.03 -4.98
C TYR A 36 8.55 -2.95 -5.14
N ARG A 37 9.71 -3.38 -5.64
CA ARG A 37 10.88 -2.54 -5.89
C ARG A 37 11.14 -2.46 -7.39
N ASN A 38 11.68 -1.33 -7.82
CA ASN A 38 12.07 -1.14 -9.22
C ASN A 38 13.41 -1.81 -9.54
N GLU A 39 13.87 -1.66 -10.78
CA GLU A 39 15.11 -2.23 -11.29
C GLU A 39 16.36 -1.72 -10.57
N SER A 40 16.26 -0.57 -9.89
CA SER A 40 17.32 0.00 -9.05
C SER A 40 17.22 -0.43 -7.58
N GLY A 41 16.28 -1.31 -7.22
CA GLY A 41 16.04 -1.75 -5.84
C GLY A 41 15.34 -0.73 -4.95
N LEU A 42 14.80 0.36 -5.52
CA LEU A 42 14.11 1.43 -4.79
C LEU A 42 12.60 1.20 -4.75
N TYR A 43 11.92 1.89 -3.83
CA TYR A 43 10.45 1.90 -3.77
C TYR A 43 9.85 2.36 -5.10
N GLN A 44 8.97 1.53 -5.68
CA GLN A 44 8.29 1.87 -6.92
C GLN A 44 6.95 2.52 -6.64
N GLU A 45 6.87 3.82 -6.90
CA GLU A 45 5.62 4.58 -6.82
C GLU A 45 4.88 4.53 -8.17
N LEU A 46 3.59 4.18 -8.15
CA LEU A 46 2.76 4.13 -9.34
C LEU A 46 2.52 5.54 -9.91
N GLU A 47 2.75 5.71 -11.22
CA GLU A 47 2.57 7.01 -11.90
C GLU A 47 1.14 7.56 -11.75
N VAL A 48 0.12 6.71 -11.81
CA VAL A 48 -1.27 7.12 -11.61
C VAL A 48 -1.51 7.72 -10.22
N VAL A 49 -0.81 7.22 -9.19
CA VAL A 49 -0.92 7.73 -7.82
C VAL A 49 -0.27 9.11 -7.74
N LYS A 50 0.92 9.30 -8.35
CA LYS A 50 1.58 10.61 -8.44
C LYS A 50 0.71 11.66 -9.10
N LEU A 51 0.07 11.31 -10.22
CA LEU A 51 -0.81 12.22 -10.97
C LEU A 51 -1.99 12.68 -10.11
N ILE A 52 -2.67 11.74 -9.43
CA ILE A 52 -3.81 12.06 -8.56
C ILE A 52 -3.37 12.88 -7.34
N ALA A 53 -2.23 12.53 -6.73
CA ALA A 53 -1.70 13.25 -5.58
C ALA A 53 -1.36 14.71 -5.92
N ARG A 54 -0.83 14.97 -7.14
CA ARG A 54 -0.63 16.32 -7.65
C ARG A 54 -1.95 17.06 -7.82
N SER A 55 -2.92 16.47 -8.53
CA SER A 55 -4.23 17.10 -8.78
C SER A 55 -5.05 17.32 -7.51
N SER A 56 -4.86 16.49 -6.47
CA SER A 56 -5.59 16.60 -5.20
C SER A 56 -5.05 17.73 -4.30
N LYS A 57 -3.81 18.17 -4.49
CA LYS A 57 -3.24 19.34 -3.77
C LYS A 57 -3.83 20.66 -4.26
N GLU A 58 -4.31 20.72 -5.49
CA GLU A 58 -4.86 21.93 -6.12
C GLU A 58 -6.34 22.16 -5.78
N GLY A 59 -7.02 21.20 -5.14
CA GLY A 59 -8.48 21.19 -4.99
C GLY A 59 -9.01 20.90 -3.57
N GLN A 60 -8.25 21.17 -2.51
CA GLN A 60 -8.77 21.04 -1.14
C GLN A 60 -9.77 22.16 -0.83
N LYS A 61 -11.06 21.94 -1.11
CA LYS A 61 -12.13 22.53 -0.30
C LYS A 61 -12.41 21.58 0.86
N ALA A 62 -12.49 22.15 2.06
CA ALA A 62 -12.69 21.45 3.32
C ALA A 62 -13.86 20.46 3.23
N ASP A 63 -13.63 19.25 3.74
CA ASP A 63 -14.63 18.20 3.82
C ASP A 63 -15.77 18.64 4.74
N GLU A 64 -16.88 19.07 4.16
CA GLU A 64 -18.12 19.34 4.87
C GLU A 64 -18.67 17.99 5.36
N PHE A 65 -18.77 17.84 6.69
CA PHE A 65 -19.22 16.62 7.37
C PHE A 65 -20.65 16.27 6.89
N GLY A 66 -20.78 15.39 5.89
CA GLY A 66 -22.09 14.88 5.46
C GLY A 66 -22.34 14.73 3.95
N ALA A 67 -21.46 15.17 3.06
CA ALA A 67 -21.70 15.02 1.62
C ALA A 67 -21.15 13.69 1.04
N ARG A 68 -22.02 12.73 0.70
CA ARG A 68 -21.78 11.76 -0.40
C ARG A 68 -22.47 12.33 -1.66
N PRO A 69 -21.93 12.24 -2.90
CA PRO A 69 -21.36 11.03 -3.48
C PRO A 69 -20.18 11.23 -4.48
N ARG A 70 -19.03 10.60 -4.21
CA ARG A 70 -18.20 9.98 -5.25
C ARG A 70 -18.54 8.48 -5.22
N LYS A 71 -18.52 7.75 -6.35
CA LYS A 71 -18.58 6.27 -6.31
C LYS A 71 -17.62 5.84 -5.21
N SER A 72 -18.17 5.17 -4.20
CA SER A 72 -17.41 4.93 -2.98
C SER A 72 -16.20 4.08 -3.32
N LEU A 73 -15.10 4.24 -2.58
CA LEU A 73 -13.91 3.38 -2.77
C LEU A 73 -14.31 1.90 -2.76
N THR A 74 -15.31 1.56 -1.94
CA THR A 74 -15.95 0.24 -1.87
C THR A 74 -16.59 -0.20 -3.17
N ASP A 75 -17.30 0.67 -3.90
CA ASP A 75 -17.90 0.31 -5.20
C ASP A 75 -16.82 -0.01 -6.23
N ARG A 76 -15.73 0.78 -6.27
CA ARG A 76 -14.62 0.57 -7.21
C ARG A 76 -13.80 -0.67 -6.89
N ILE A 77 -13.59 -0.96 -5.60
CA ILE A 77 -12.95 -2.20 -5.15
C ILE A 77 -13.82 -3.40 -5.55
N TRP A 78 -15.14 -3.30 -5.35
CA TRP A 78 -16.08 -4.36 -5.71
C TRP A 78 -16.04 -4.66 -7.22
N ASP A 79 -16.11 -3.63 -8.07
CA ASP A 79 -15.99 -3.77 -9.52
C ASP A 79 -14.67 -4.48 -9.92
N MET A 80 -13.54 -4.08 -9.32
CA MET A 80 -12.23 -4.69 -9.59
C MET A 80 -12.20 -6.18 -9.22
N MET A 81 -12.72 -6.54 -8.05
CA MET A 81 -12.75 -7.93 -7.59
C MET A 81 -13.68 -8.79 -8.44
N TYR A 82 -14.86 -8.27 -8.79
CA TYR A 82 -15.86 -9.03 -9.53
C TYR A 82 -15.44 -9.28 -11.00
N VAL A 83 -14.83 -8.29 -11.66
CA VAL A 83 -14.30 -8.45 -13.02
C VAL A 83 -13.15 -9.47 -13.06
N SER A 84 -12.28 -9.48 -12.04
CA SER A 84 -11.16 -10.44 -11.97
C SER A 84 -11.63 -11.89 -11.82
N CYS A 85 -12.73 -12.13 -11.09
CA CYS A 85 -13.32 -13.46 -10.98
C CYS A 85 -13.88 -13.98 -12.32
N ASN A 86 -14.44 -13.12 -13.16
CA ASN A 86 -14.99 -13.55 -14.45
C ASN A 86 -13.88 -13.89 -15.46
N ILE A 87 -12.77 -13.13 -15.48
CA ILE A 87 -11.63 -13.40 -16.37
C ILE A 87 -10.99 -14.76 -16.09
N LEU A 88 -10.87 -15.16 -14.81
CA LEU A 88 -10.29 -16.45 -14.42
C LEU A 88 -11.22 -17.65 -14.66
N SER A 89 -12.49 -17.40 -14.99
CA SER A 89 -13.50 -18.45 -15.20
C SER A 89 -13.65 -18.85 -16.68
N ASP A 90 -13.09 -18.07 -17.61
CA ASP A 90 -13.24 -18.28 -19.06
C ASP A 90 -12.08 -19.09 -19.69
N ASP A 91 -11.05 -19.49 -18.93
CA ASP A 91 -9.91 -20.29 -19.41
C ASP A 91 -10.19 -21.82 -19.45
N HIS A 92 -11.45 -22.23 -19.39
CA HIS A 92 -11.88 -23.63 -19.58
C HIS A 92 -12.84 -23.78 -20.77
N VAL A 93 -12.29 -23.64 -21.98
CA VAL A 93 -12.84 -24.24 -23.22
C VAL A 93 -11.70 -24.82 -24.05
#